data_AF-A0A935TXD6-F1
#
_entry.id   AF-A0A935TXD6-F1
#
_cell.length_a   1.000
_cell.length_b   1.000
_cell.length_c   1.000
_cell.angle_alpha   90.00
_cell.angle_beta   90.00
_cell.angle_gamma   90.00
#
_symmetry.space_group_name_H-M   'P 1'
#
loop_
_entity.id
_entity.type
_entity.pdbx_description
1 polymer ?
#
loop_
_entity_poly.entity_id
_entity_poly.type
_entity_poly.pdbx_seq_one_letter_code
_entity_poly.pdbx_strand_id
1 'polypeptide(L)'
;MIFLEEHARWLLVLHTALAVAAVGAATHLALWMRGYWRGQFARHRAVRRFSLLVLALHGAAFLAGNAMYPTYRVRVRAEFLENPTAVATQTAAIAQARAQLAQALAQEPAQEPALDSREASRAQALAAARAARWFDVKEHWLAMGLFAAAALAWLLWRWDPRRDGPDSAVIGPMAALLAVCVALTLWSGAVIGVLTSAWRAV
;
A
#
# COMPACT_ATOMS: atom_id res chain seq x y z
N MET A 1 24.96 6.74 -9.91
CA MET A 1 23.80 6.63 -8.98
C MET A 1 22.69 7.65 -9.25
N ILE A 2 22.98 8.82 -9.84
CA ILE A 2 21.97 9.86 -10.15
C ILE A 2 20.85 9.36 -11.10
N PHE A 3 21.17 8.54 -12.10
CA PHE A 3 20.17 8.02 -13.06
C PHE A 3 19.05 7.19 -12.40
N LEU A 4 19.33 6.40 -11.36
CA LEU A 4 18.29 5.57 -10.71
C LEU A 4 17.33 6.40 -9.86
N GLU A 5 17.79 7.54 -9.34
CA GLU A 5 16.99 8.39 -8.45
C GLU A 5 15.88 9.13 -9.19
N GLU A 6 16.14 9.60 -10.42
CA GLU A 6 15.14 10.23 -11.27
C GLU A 6 14.04 9.24 -11.68
N HIS A 7 14.43 8.02 -12.08
CA HIS A 7 13.48 6.96 -12.44
C HIS A 7 12.62 6.54 -11.24
N ALA A 8 13.20 6.50 -10.03
CA ALA A 8 12.46 6.15 -8.81
C ALA A 8 11.33 7.16 -8.50
N ARG A 9 11.54 8.45 -8.75
CA ARG A 9 10.52 9.48 -8.56
C ARG A 9 9.36 9.32 -9.54
N TRP A 10 9.66 9.15 -10.83
CA TRP A 10 8.63 8.92 -11.84
C TRP A 10 7.88 7.61 -11.62
N LEU A 11 8.58 6.55 -11.21
CA LEU A 11 7.97 5.26 -10.89
C LEU A 11 7.03 5.36 -9.67
N LEU A 12 7.39 6.16 -8.66
CA LEU A 12 6.52 6.43 -7.52
C LEU A 12 5.25 7.16 -7.95
N VAL A 13 5.36 8.22 -8.77
CA VAL A 13 4.20 8.95 -9.29
C VAL A 13 3.29 8.04 -10.11
N LEU A 14 3.87 7.21 -10.98
CA LEU A 14 3.14 6.22 -11.77
C LEU A 14 2.44 5.20 -10.87
N HIS A 15 3.13 4.65 -9.87
CA HIS A 15 2.54 3.71 -8.92
C HIS A 15 1.36 4.32 -8.17
N THR A 16 1.50 5.57 -7.68
CA THR A 16 0.41 6.29 -7.01
C THR A 16 -0.79 6.49 -7.94
N ALA A 17 -0.56 6.93 -9.19
CA ALA A 17 -1.63 7.10 -10.17
C ALA A 17 -2.36 5.78 -10.47
N LEU A 18 -1.61 4.68 -10.67
CA LEU A 18 -2.15 3.35 -10.89
C LEU A 18 -2.95 2.86 -9.67
N ALA A 19 -2.45 3.08 -8.45
CA ALA A 19 -3.14 2.69 -7.22
C ALA A 19 -4.46 3.46 -7.04
N VAL A 20 -4.47 4.77 -7.26
CA VAL A 20 -5.70 5.60 -7.21
C VAL A 20 -6.70 5.13 -8.25
N ALA A 21 -6.26 4.89 -9.49
CA ALA A 21 -7.11 4.38 -10.56
C ALA A 21 -7.67 2.98 -10.21
N ALA A 22 -6.86 2.09 -9.65
CA ALA A 22 -7.28 0.76 -9.22
C ALA A 22 -8.36 0.82 -8.12
N VAL A 23 -8.17 1.66 -7.10
CA VAL A 23 -9.16 1.89 -6.03
C VAL A 23 -10.48 2.42 -6.60
N GLY A 24 -10.41 3.42 -7.48
CA GLY A 24 -11.58 3.99 -8.15
C GLY A 24 -12.32 2.96 -8.98
N ALA A 25 -11.61 2.19 -9.80
CA ALA A 25 -12.18 1.15 -10.65
C ALA A 25 -12.80 0.00 -9.84
N ALA A 26 -12.13 -0.45 -8.78
CA ALA A 26 -12.63 -1.53 -7.91
C ALA A 26 -13.88 -1.09 -7.12
N THR A 27 -13.92 0.16 -6.66
CA THR A 27 -15.10 0.72 -6.00
C THR A 27 -16.28 0.78 -6.96
N HIS A 28 -16.09 1.25 -8.19
CA HIS A 28 -17.14 1.26 -9.22
C HIS A 28 -17.62 -0.14 -9.57
N LEU A 29 -16.70 -1.11 -9.70
CA LEU A 29 -17.03 -2.51 -9.94
C LEU A 29 -17.91 -3.08 -8.81
N ALA A 30 -17.53 -2.89 -7.55
CA ALA A 30 -18.30 -3.35 -6.39
C ALA A 30 -19.71 -2.73 -6.37
N LEU A 31 -19.83 -1.43 -6.64
CA LEU A 31 -21.13 -0.74 -6.71
C LEU A 31 -22.02 -1.25 -7.84
N TRP A 32 -21.46 -1.50 -9.03
CA TRP A 32 -22.21 -2.08 -10.15
C TRP A 32 -22.66 -3.50 -9.88
N MET A 33 -21.86 -4.27 -9.14
CA MET A 33 -22.21 -5.64 -8.74
C MET A 33 -23.24 -5.70 -7.61
N ARG A 34 -23.64 -4.57 -7.01
CA ARG A 34 -24.76 -4.53 -6.05
C ARG A 34 -26.06 -5.13 -6.62
N GLY A 35 -26.28 -4.99 -7.93
CA GLY A 35 -27.44 -5.58 -8.60
C GLY A 35 -27.45 -7.11 -8.62
N TYR A 36 -26.29 -7.76 -8.51
CA TYR A 36 -26.19 -9.23 -8.58
C TYR A 36 -26.81 -9.89 -7.34
N TRP A 37 -26.80 -9.22 -6.18
CA TRP A 37 -27.53 -9.66 -4.98
C TRP A 37 -29.05 -9.74 -5.20
N ARG A 38 -29.56 -9.04 -6.21
CA ARG A 38 -30.99 -9.00 -6.58
C ARG A 38 -31.28 -9.76 -7.88
N GLY A 39 -30.32 -10.53 -8.40
CA GLY A 39 -30.45 -11.23 -9.68
C GLY A 39 -30.48 -10.30 -10.91
N GLN A 40 -30.04 -9.05 -10.78
CA GLN A 40 -30.07 -8.08 -11.89
C GLN A 40 -28.76 -8.12 -12.67
N PHE A 41 -28.78 -8.74 -13.85
CA PHE A 41 -27.59 -8.97 -14.68
C PHE A 41 -27.52 -8.13 -15.97
N ALA A 42 -28.34 -7.07 -16.09
CA ALA A 42 -28.43 -6.25 -17.31
C ALA A 42 -27.08 -5.68 -17.78
N ARG A 43 -26.17 -5.39 -16.84
CA ARG A 43 -24.85 -4.79 -17.09
C ARG A 43 -23.69 -5.79 -17.10
N HIS A 44 -23.97 -7.09 -17.18
CA HIS A 44 -22.95 -8.14 -17.03
C HIS A 44 -21.75 -7.99 -17.99
N ARG A 45 -21.99 -7.63 -19.26
CA ARG A 45 -20.90 -7.38 -20.23
C ARG A 45 -19.98 -6.23 -19.81
N ALA A 46 -20.54 -5.16 -19.23
CA ALA A 46 -19.76 -4.03 -18.75
C ALA A 46 -18.95 -4.41 -17.50
N VAL A 47 -19.57 -5.15 -16.56
CA VAL A 47 -18.93 -5.69 -15.35
C VAL A 47 -17.72 -6.58 -15.71
N ARG A 48 -17.83 -7.44 -16.73
CA ARG A 48 -16.72 -8.26 -17.25
C ARG A 48 -15.53 -7.44 -17.74
N ARG A 49 -15.79 -6.35 -18.46
CA ARG A 49 -14.71 -5.47 -18.94
C ARG A 49 -14.06 -4.72 -17.78
N PHE A 50 -14.88 -4.27 -16.83
CA PHE A 50 -14.40 -3.57 -15.65
C PHE A 50 -13.57 -4.47 -14.73
N SER A 51 -13.91 -5.76 -14.58
CA SER A 51 -13.09 -6.69 -13.78
C SER A 51 -11.70 -6.91 -14.39
N LEU A 52 -11.60 -6.97 -15.72
CA LEU A 52 -10.30 -7.02 -16.41
C LEU A 52 -9.50 -5.71 -16.23
N LEU A 53 -10.18 -4.56 -16.28
CA LEU A 53 -9.53 -3.27 -16.04
C LEU A 53 -8.99 -3.19 -14.60
N VAL A 54 -9.78 -3.61 -13.60
CA VAL A 54 -9.35 -3.67 -12.20
C VAL A 54 -8.16 -4.61 -12.04
N LEU A 55 -8.20 -5.80 -12.65
CA LEU A 55 -7.08 -6.75 -12.62
C LEU A 55 -5.80 -6.15 -13.24
N ALA A 56 -5.93 -5.49 -14.39
CA ALA A 56 -4.80 -4.86 -15.08
C ALA A 56 -4.20 -3.72 -14.25
N LEU A 57 -5.02 -2.83 -13.72
CA LEU A 57 -4.57 -1.71 -12.87
C LEU A 57 -3.94 -2.20 -11.56
N HIS A 58 -4.55 -3.19 -10.90
CA HIS A 58 -4.00 -3.78 -9.68
C HIS A 58 -2.66 -4.47 -9.98
N GLY A 59 -2.60 -5.29 -11.05
CA GLY A 59 -1.35 -5.95 -11.47
C GLY A 59 -0.25 -4.94 -11.80
N ALA A 60 -0.57 -3.88 -12.55
CA ALA A 60 0.39 -2.83 -12.89
C ALA A 60 0.88 -2.08 -11.64
N ALA A 61 -0.02 -1.72 -10.72
CA ALA A 61 0.36 -1.08 -9.45
C ALA A 61 1.25 -2.00 -8.60
N PHE A 62 0.91 -3.29 -8.51
CA PHE A 62 1.66 -4.30 -7.78
C PHE A 62 3.07 -4.50 -8.35
N LEU A 63 3.18 -4.62 -9.68
CA LEU A 63 4.47 -4.74 -10.36
C LEU A 63 5.33 -3.49 -10.20
N ALA A 64 4.74 -2.29 -10.34
CA ALA A 64 5.45 -1.04 -10.09
C ALA A 64 5.98 -0.95 -8.65
N GLY A 65 5.17 -1.34 -7.66
CA GLY A 65 5.59 -1.39 -6.26
C GLY A 65 6.74 -2.38 -6.03
N ASN A 66 6.66 -3.57 -6.63
CA ASN A 66 7.73 -4.57 -6.54
C ASN A 66 9.01 -4.12 -7.26
N ALA A 67 8.91 -3.41 -8.38
CA ALA A 67 10.07 -2.86 -9.08
C ALA A 67 10.80 -1.79 -8.24
N MET A 68 10.07 -1.05 -7.39
CA MET A 68 10.66 -0.09 -6.45
C MET A 68 11.33 -0.77 -5.25
N TYR A 69 10.89 -1.98 -4.88
CA TYR A 69 11.26 -2.62 -3.62
C TYR A 69 12.75 -2.95 -3.49
N PRO A 70 13.47 -3.51 -4.51
CA PRO A 70 14.90 -3.77 -4.39
C PRO A 70 15.70 -2.51 -4.07
N THR A 71 15.39 -1.40 -4.73
CA THR A 71 16.06 -0.11 -4.51
C THR A 71 15.84 0.38 -3.08
N TYR A 72 14.61 0.25 -2.57
CA TYR A 72 14.28 0.65 -1.21
C TYR A 72 14.92 -0.28 -0.17
N ARG A 73 14.86 -1.59 -0.38
CA ARG A 73 15.41 -2.59 0.54
C ARG A 73 16.93 -2.49 0.65
N VAL A 74 17.63 -2.32 -0.47
CA VAL A 74 19.09 -2.14 -0.46
C VAL A 74 19.44 -0.86 0.28
N ARG A 75 18.74 0.25 0.01
CA ARG A 75 19.03 1.53 0.65
C ARG A 75 18.71 1.52 2.15
N VAL A 76 17.55 0.97 2.54
CA VAL A 76 17.17 0.84 3.96
C VAL A 76 18.07 -0.13 4.69
N ARG A 77 18.47 -1.25 4.08
CA ARG A 77 19.42 -2.18 4.70
C ARG A 77 20.79 -1.52 4.87
N ALA A 78 21.29 -0.86 3.82
CA ALA A 78 22.57 -0.16 3.87
C ALA A 78 22.57 0.97 4.92
N GLU A 79 21.50 1.78 4.97
CA GLU A 79 21.39 2.92 5.88
C GLU A 79 21.09 2.51 7.33
N PHE A 80 20.19 1.55 7.57
CA PHE A 80 19.71 1.23 8.92
C PHE A 80 20.32 -0.02 9.55
N LEU A 81 20.74 -1.01 8.76
CA LEU A 81 21.30 -2.26 9.29
C LEU A 81 22.81 -2.32 9.20
N GLU A 82 23.39 -1.78 8.12
CA GLU A 82 24.83 -1.89 7.86
C GLU A 82 25.61 -0.65 8.34
N ASN A 83 24.93 0.47 8.60
CA ASN A 83 25.55 1.71 9.07
C ASN A 83 24.90 2.25 10.37
N PRO A 84 25.07 1.55 11.52
CA PRO A 84 24.54 2.01 12.81
C PRO A 84 25.08 3.40 13.21
N THR A 85 26.27 3.77 12.71
CA THR A 85 26.85 5.10 12.92
C THR A 85 26.05 6.20 12.23
N ALA A 86 25.53 6.00 11.01
CA ALA A 86 24.71 6.99 10.32
C ALA A 86 23.40 7.28 11.06
N VAL A 87 22.76 6.25 11.61
CA VAL A 87 21.56 6.40 12.44
C VAL A 87 21.90 7.19 13.71
N ALA A 88 23.00 6.86 14.39
CA ALA A 88 23.45 7.59 15.57
C ALA A 88 23.75 9.08 15.27
N THR A 89 24.42 9.37 14.14
CA THR A 89 24.71 10.75 13.70
C THR A 89 23.43 11.52 13.36
N GLN A 90 22.47 10.92 12.66
CA GLN A 90 21.19 11.57 12.34
C GLN A 90 20.39 11.89 13.61
N THR A 91 20.32 10.95 14.55
CA THR A 91 19.63 11.15 15.84
C THR A 91 20.33 12.24 16.67
N ALA A 92 21.66 12.26 16.68
CA ALA A 92 22.43 13.34 17.32
C ALA A 92 22.16 14.71 16.68
N ALA A 93 22.09 14.78 15.35
CA ALA A 93 21.78 16.03 14.63
C ALA A 93 20.37 16.54 14.92
N ILE A 94 19.36 15.66 14.99
CA ILE A 94 17.98 16.03 15.36
C ILE A 94 17.92 16.51 16.82
N ALA A 95 18.64 15.83 17.73
CA ALA A 95 18.71 16.24 19.13
C ALA A 95 19.38 17.62 19.28
N GLN A 96 20.46 17.88 18.55
CA GLN A 96 21.12 19.19 18.52
C GLN A 96 20.21 20.27 17.95
N ALA A 97 19.51 20.03 16.84
CA ALA A 97 18.57 20.99 16.27
C ALA A 97 17.42 21.32 17.23
N ARG A 98 16.90 20.31 17.94
CA ARG A 98 15.88 20.51 18.99
C ARG A 98 16.44 21.27 20.19
N ALA A 99 17.67 20.98 20.62
CA ALA A 99 18.32 21.69 21.72
C ALA A 99 18.58 23.17 21.35
N GLN A 100 19.01 23.45 20.12
CA GLN A 100 19.17 24.82 19.61
C GLN A 100 17.83 25.57 19.57
N LEU A 101 16.77 24.91 19.09
CA LEU A 101 15.42 25.48 19.11
C LEU A 101 14.93 25.72 20.55
N ALA A 102 15.17 24.78 21.46
CA ALA A 102 14.83 24.93 22.87
C ALA A 102 15.62 26.05 23.54
N GLN A 103 16.92 26.19 23.28
CA GLN A 103 17.74 27.32 23.76
C GLN A 103 17.28 28.66 23.19
N ALA A 104 16.88 28.68 21.91
CA ALA A 104 16.30 29.86 21.28
C ALA A 104 14.94 30.24 21.90
N LEU A 105 14.19 29.27 22.41
CA LEU A 105 12.87 29.46 23.02
C LEU A 105 12.90 29.62 24.55
N ALA A 106 13.93 29.12 25.24
CA ALA A 106 13.97 29.02 26.70
C ALA A 106 15.35 29.41 27.26
N GLN A 107 15.34 30.34 28.21
CA GLN A 107 16.48 30.73 29.05
C GLN A 107 16.78 29.73 30.18
N GLU A 108 16.45 28.43 30.04
CA GLU A 108 16.69 27.44 31.10
C GLU A 108 17.84 26.47 30.79
N PRO A 109 18.70 26.16 31.78
CA PRO A 109 19.92 25.40 31.59
C PRO A 109 19.66 23.91 31.31
N ALA A 110 20.37 23.38 30.32
CA ALA A 110 20.24 22.01 29.84
C ALA A 110 20.84 20.98 30.80
N GLN A 111 20.01 20.01 31.22
CA GLN A 111 20.45 18.77 31.88
C GLN A 111 20.86 17.74 30.81
N GLU A 112 22.03 17.13 30.96
CA GLU A 112 22.64 16.26 29.94
C GLU A 112 22.24 14.77 30.11
N PRO A 113 21.62 14.10 29.09
CA PRO A 113 21.00 12.77 29.26
C PRO A 113 21.69 11.67 28.42
N ALA A 114 22.87 11.20 28.82
CA ALA A 114 23.58 10.17 28.06
C ALA A 114 22.87 8.80 28.04
N LEU A 115 22.10 8.46 29.10
CA LEU A 115 21.31 7.22 29.17
C LEU A 115 20.12 7.22 28.20
N ASP A 116 19.48 8.37 27.99
CA ASP A 116 18.34 8.53 27.08
C ASP A 116 18.72 8.24 25.62
N SER A 117 19.97 8.48 25.23
CA SER A 117 20.43 8.27 23.85
C SER A 117 20.39 6.80 23.40
N ARG A 118 20.73 5.86 24.31
CA ARG A 118 20.71 4.41 24.03
C ARG A 118 19.28 3.89 23.98
N GLU A 119 18.42 4.36 24.88
CA GLU A 119 17.00 4.01 24.89
C GLU A 119 16.28 4.53 23.65
N ALA A 120 16.55 5.77 23.25
CA ALA A 120 16.03 6.36 22.01
C ALA A 120 16.47 5.56 20.77
N SER A 121 17.75 5.19 20.70
CA SER A 121 18.28 4.36 19.60
C SER A 121 17.60 3.00 19.53
N ARG A 122 17.39 2.34 20.68
CA ARG A 122 16.67 1.06 20.76
C ARG A 122 15.20 1.20 20.35
N ALA A 123 14.52 2.25 20.79
CA ALA A 123 13.13 2.54 20.42
C ALA A 123 12.99 2.75 18.89
N GLN A 124 13.94 3.47 18.27
CA GLN A 124 13.98 3.69 16.83
C GLN A 124 14.21 2.39 16.05
N ALA A 125 15.13 1.53 16.49
CA ALA A 125 15.36 0.23 15.88
C ALA A 125 14.10 -0.67 15.94
N LEU A 126 13.40 -0.68 17.09
CA LEU A 126 12.14 -1.39 17.26
C LEU A 126 11.00 -0.80 16.39
N ALA A 127 11.00 0.51 16.16
CA ALA A 127 10.04 1.16 15.26
C ALA A 127 10.32 0.78 13.80
N ALA A 128 11.59 0.78 13.37
CA ALA A 128 11.99 0.37 12.02
C ALA A 128 11.65 -1.11 11.75
N ALA A 129 11.92 -2.01 12.70
CA ALA A 129 11.56 -3.42 12.58
C ALA A 129 10.03 -3.63 12.51
N ARG A 130 9.25 -2.85 13.28
CA ARG A 130 7.78 -2.85 13.19
C ARG A 130 7.29 -2.36 11.82
N ALA A 131 7.88 -1.29 11.29
CA ALA A 131 7.55 -0.76 9.98
C ALA A 131 7.85 -1.75 8.84
N ALA A 132 8.99 -2.45 8.90
CA ALA A 132 9.33 -3.50 7.93
C ALA A 132 8.31 -4.64 7.93
N ARG A 133 7.97 -5.17 9.12
CA ARG A 133 6.93 -6.21 9.25
C ARG A 133 5.57 -5.76 8.72
N TRP A 134 5.20 -4.51 8.99
CA TRP A 134 3.95 -3.95 8.50
C TRP A 134 3.93 -3.87 6.97
N PHE A 135 5.06 -3.53 6.37
CA PHE A 135 5.22 -3.52 4.93
C PHE A 135 5.08 -4.92 4.32
N ASP A 136 5.74 -5.93 4.90
CA ASP A 136 5.63 -7.32 4.44
C ASP A 136 4.17 -7.82 4.51
N VAL A 137 3.46 -7.54 5.62
CA VAL A 137 2.04 -7.90 5.76
C VAL A 137 1.18 -7.23 4.68
N LYS A 138 1.43 -5.94 4.39
CA LYS A 138 0.75 -5.22 3.32
C LYS A 138 0.99 -5.87 1.95
N GLU A 139 2.22 -6.30 1.65
CA GLU A 139 2.53 -6.95 0.37
C GLU A 139 1.77 -8.26 0.18
N HIS A 140 1.73 -9.11 1.20
CA HIS A 140 0.94 -10.35 1.16
C HIS A 140 -0.56 -10.06 1.03
N TRP A 141 -1.05 -9.04 1.75
CA TRP A 141 -2.45 -8.62 1.66
C TRP A 141 -2.83 -8.17 0.24
N LEU A 142 -1.97 -7.38 -0.40
CA LEU A 142 -2.17 -6.94 -1.79
C LEU A 142 -2.07 -8.10 -2.78
N ALA A 143 -1.12 -9.03 -2.57
CA ALA A 143 -1.01 -10.23 -3.40
C ALA A 143 -2.29 -11.08 -3.33
N MET A 144 -2.86 -11.29 -2.14
CA MET A 144 -4.16 -11.96 -1.99
C MET A 144 -5.28 -11.21 -2.72
N GLY A 145 -5.31 -9.88 -2.64
CA GLY A 145 -6.24 -9.06 -3.41
C GLY A 145 -6.10 -9.22 -4.93
N LEU A 146 -4.86 -9.37 -5.42
CA LEU A 146 -4.58 -9.63 -6.84
C LEU A 146 -5.10 -11.00 -7.27
N PHE A 147 -4.87 -12.04 -6.46
CA PHE A 147 -5.45 -13.38 -6.71
C PHE A 147 -6.98 -13.34 -6.69
N ALA A 148 -7.60 -12.61 -5.76
CA ALA A 148 -9.05 -12.45 -5.72
C ALA A 148 -9.57 -11.71 -6.97
N ALA A 149 -8.86 -10.69 -7.46
CA ALA A 149 -9.20 -9.99 -8.69
C ALA A 149 -9.09 -10.90 -9.93
N ALA A 150 -8.06 -11.75 -9.98
CA ALA A 150 -7.89 -12.73 -11.04
C ALA A 150 -9.00 -13.79 -11.02
N ALA A 151 -9.34 -14.32 -9.84
CA ALA A 151 -10.42 -15.27 -9.65
C ALA A 151 -11.79 -14.67 -10.06
N LEU A 152 -12.05 -13.41 -9.68
CA LEU A 152 -13.24 -12.68 -10.07
C LEU A 152 -13.32 -12.48 -11.59
N ALA A 153 -12.23 -12.03 -12.22
CA ALA A 153 -12.17 -11.84 -13.67
C ALA A 153 -12.39 -13.16 -14.42
N TRP A 154 -11.76 -14.24 -13.96
CA TRP A 154 -11.93 -15.58 -14.51
C TRP A 154 -13.38 -16.08 -14.37
N LEU A 155 -13.96 -15.97 -13.16
CA LEU A 155 -15.35 -16.36 -12.88
C LEU A 155 -16.32 -15.62 -13.80
N LEU A 156 -16.21 -14.28 -13.88
CA LEU A 156 -17.07 -13.46 -14.72
C LEU A 156 -16.85 -13.72 -16.22
N TRP A 157 -15.66 -14.18 -16.63
CA TRP A 157 -15.39 -14.51 -18.03
C TRP A 157 -15.97 -15.87 -18.43
N ARG A 158 -15.99 -16.83 -17.51
CA ARG A 158 -16.54 -18.18 -17.70
C ARG A 158 -18.07 -18.27 -17.55
N TRP A 159 -18.65 -17.44 -16.69
CA TRP A 159 -20.08 -17.43 -16.39
C TRP A 159 -20.86 -16.46 -17.31
N ASP A 160 -22.03 -16.89 -17.80
CA ASP A 160 -23.00 -16.05 -18.50
C ASP A 160 -24.40 -16.24 -17.88
N PRO A 161 -24.93 -15.24 -17.15
CA PRO A 161 -26.22 -15.35 -16.48
C PRO A 161 -27.40 -15.59 -17.43
N ARG A 162 -27.24 -15.34 -18.74
CA ARG A 162 -28.29 -15.65 -19.73
C ARG A 162 -28.32 -17.12 -20.11
N ARG A 163 -27.19 -17.83 -19.99
CA ARG A 163 -27.03 -19.25 -20.37
C ARG A 163 -27.17 -20.17 -19.17
N ASP A 164 -26.62 -19.76 -18.03
CA ASP A 164 -26.44 -20.64 -16.87
C ASP A 164 -27.67 -20.69 -15.94
N GLY A 165 -28.74 -19.94 -16.28
CA GLY A 165 -30.08 -20.13 -15.70
C GLY A 165 -30.11 -20.08 -14.15
N PRO A 166 -30.68 -21.10 -13.46
CA PRO A 166 -30.87 -21.11 -12.01
C PRO A 166 -29.58 -20.91 -11.18
N ASP A 167 -28.44 -21.40 -11.67
CA ASP A 167 -27.14 -21.31 -10.96
C ASP A 167 -26.70 -19.85 -10.76
N SER A 168 -27.23 -18.93 -11.57
CA SER A 168 -27.00 -17.49 -11.47
C SER A 168 -27.38 -16.91 -10.10
N ALA A 169 -28.32 -17.54 -9.38
CA ALA A 169 -28.76 -17.10 -8.05
C ALA A 169 -27.65 -17.27 -6.99
N VAL A 170 -26.74 -18.24 -7.16
CA VAL A 170 -25.63 -18.50 -6.25
C VAL A 170 -24.36 -17.78 -6.70
N ILE A 171 -24.07 -17.85 -8.01
CA ILE A 171 -22.83 -17.28 -8.58
C ILE A 171 -22.82 -15.75 -8.48
N GLY A 172 -23.98 -15.09 -8.68
CA GLY A 172 -24.09 -13.64 -8.64
C GLY A 172 -23.62 -13.02 -7.31
N PRO A 173 -24.22 -13.40 -6.16
CA PRO A 173 -23.79 -12.97 -4.83
C PRO A 173 -22.32 -13.27 -4.53
N MET A 174 -21.84 -14.47 -4.89
CA MET A 174 -20.44 -14.86 -4.69
C MET A 174 -19.48 -13.94 -5.46
N ALA A 175 -19.77 -13.65 -6.73
CA ALA A 175 -18.98 -12.73 -7.53
C ALA A 175 -19.01 -11.31 -6.95
N ALA A 176 -20.16 -10.86 -6.44
CA ALA A 176 -20.28 -9.54 -5.81
C ALA A 176 -19.49 -9.44 -4.50
N LEU A 177 -19.48 -10.51 -3.69
CA LEU A 177 -18.66 -10.60 -2.48
C LEU A 177 -17.17 -10.52 -2.83
N LEU A 178 -16.72 -11.28 -3.84
CA LEU A 178 -15.34 -11.21 -4.34
C LEU A 178 -14.95 -9.79 -4.76
N ALA A 179 -15.84 -9.06 -5.46
CA ALA A 179 -15.59 -7.68 -5.85
C ALA A 179 -15.44 -6.74 -4.66
N VAL A 180 -16.24 -6.92 -3.60
CA VAL A 180 -16.10 -6.17 -2.34
C VAL A 180 -14.76 -6.49 -1.67
N CYS A 181 -14.37 -7.77 -1.59
CA CYS A 181 -13.06 -8.16 -1.06
C CYS A 181 -11.90 -7.49 -1.82
N VAL A 182 -11.95 -7.49 -3.16
CA VAL A 182 -10.95 -6.80 -4.00
C VAL A 182 -10.92 -5.30 -3.68
N ALA A 183 -12.07 -4.64 -3.60
CA ALA A 183 -12.13 -3.22 -3.26
C ALA A 183 -11.54 -2.93 -1.86
N LEU A 184 -11.87 -3.75 -0.86
CA LEU A 184 -11.34 -3.63 0.50
C LEU A 184 -9.82 -3.79 0.52
N THR A 185 -9.26 -4.79 -0.17
CA THR A 185 -7.80 -4.98 -0.22
C THR A 185 -7.06 -3.78 -0.82
N LEU A 186 -7.59 -3.20 -1.89
CA LEU A 186 -7.04 -2.00 -2.53
C LEU A 186 -7.16 -0.76 -1.64
N TRP A 187 -8.31 -0.56 -0.97
CA TRP A 187 -8.50 0.52 0.00
C TRP A 187 -7.54 0.40 1.18
N SER A 188 -7.35 -0.81 1.73
CA SER A 188 -6.36 -1.05 2.79
C SER A 188 -4.95 -0.66 2.32
N GLY A 189 -4.57 -1.05 1.10
CA GLY A 189 -3.28 -0.66 0.52
C GLY A 189 -3.10 0.85 0.42
N ALA A 190 -4.13 1.56 -0.06
CA ALA A 190 -4.11 3.02 -0.20
C ALA A 190 -4.03 3.73 1.16
N VAL A 191 -4.84 3.32 2.14
CA VAL A 191 -4.83 3.88 3.50
C VAL A 191 -3.47 3.67 4.16
N ILE A 192 -2.90 2.46 4.07
CA ILE A 192 -1.56 2.19 4.61
C ILE A 192 -0.51 3.07 3.92
N GLY A 193 -0.60 3.26 2.61
CA GLY A 193 0.30 4.13 1.85
C GLY A 193 0.24 5.59 2.32
N VAL A 194 -0.97 6.13 2.51
CA VAL A 194 -1.18 7.49 3.02
C VAL A 194 -0.66 7.64 4.44
N LEU A 195 -1.00 6.71 5.35
CA LEU A 195 -0.54 6.73 6.74
C LEU A 195 0.99 6.65 6.84
N THR A 196 1.62 5.79 6.02
CA THR A 196 3.09 5.66 5.99
C THR A 196 3.75 6.96 5.50
N SER A 197 3.13 7.63 4.54
CA SER A 197 3.64 8.91 4.00
C SER A 197 3.47 10.05 5.00
N ALA A 198 2.30 10.13 5.66
CA ALA A 198 2.03 11.12 6.69
C ALA A 198 2.98 10.98 7.88
N TRP A 199 3.27 9.74 8.32
CA TRP A 199 4.19 9.49 9.42
C TRP A 199 5.64 9.89 9.12
N ARG A 200 6.05 9.91 7.85
CA ARG A 200 7.37 10.40 7.43
C ARG A 200 7.46 11.92 7.27
N ALA A 201 6.32 12.60 7.18
CA ALA A 201 6.27 14.05 6.98
C ALA A 201 6.34 14.86 8.29
N VAL A 202 6.18 14.19 9.44
CA VAL A 202 6.22 14.75 10.81
C VAL A 202 7.53 14.36 11.49
#